data_AF-A0A0F9HAW0-F1
#
_entry.id   AF-A0A0F9HAW0-F1
#
_cell.length_a   1.000
_cell.length_b   1.000
_cell.length_c   1.000
_cell.angle_alpha   90.00
_cell.angle_beta   90.00
_cell.angle_gamma   90.00
#
_symmetry.space_group_name_H-M   'P 1'
#
loop_
_entity.id
_entity.type
_entity.pdbx_description
1 polymer ?
#
loop_
_entity_poly.entity_id
_entity_poly.type
_entity_poly.pdbx_seq_one_letter_code
_entity_poly.pdbx_strand_id
1 'polypeptide(L)'
;MCNIIDTIEHGYGFPVNSVLAAVQDYNEIAREGAYQYNYGNVLRNILGIDCQELENDEHARIQVGYVIQLAVTAHIAGEKIDPTATYVEATKLALDLIETMPWVFAVKEKEVKLDASGKPKAKKGSKGTRSYELYCELVGEGATRKEIIEAFQSEEQMEMTPHTKSGATTYFYNMKKKFEADSK
;
A
#
# COMPACT_ATOMS: atom_id res chain seq x y z
N MET A 1 -25.86 -19.13 -17.28
CA MET A 1 -24.57 -19.45 -16.64
C MET A 1 -23.52 -18.87 -17.57
N CYS A 2 -22.75 -17.87 -17.12
CA CYS A 2 -21.73 -17.25 -17.97
C CYS A 2 -20.59 -18.26 -18.16
N ASN A 3 -20.11 -18.46 -19.38
CA ASN A 3 -18.94 -19.30 -19.64
C ASN A 3 -17.69 -18.56 -19.10
N ILE A 4 -16.82 -19.27 -18.37
CA ILE A 4 -15.58 -18.71 -17.79
C ILE A 4 -14.75 -18.05 -18.90
N ILE A 5 -14.66 -18.70 -20.06
CA ILE A 5 -13.88 -18.22 -21.21
C ILE A 5 -14.51 -16.99 -21.83
N ASP A 6 -15.83 -16.96 -22.04
CA ASP A 6 -16.51 -15.75 -22.55
C ASP A 6 -16.32 -14.57 -21.59
N THR A 7 -16.27 -14.83 -20.27
CA THR A 7 -16.03 -13.79 -19.28
C THR A 7 -14.60 -13.26 -19.36
N ILE A 8 -13.61 -14.13 -19.52
CA ILE A 8 -12.20 -13.76 -19.71
C ILE A 8 -12.01 -12.97 -21.01
N GLU A 9 -12.54 -13.47 -22.13
CA GLU A 9 -12.34 -12.89 -23.46
C GLU A 9 -13.18 -11.64 -23.70
N HIS A 10 -14.49 -11.69 -23.45
CA HIS A 10 -15.41 -10.60 -23.77
C HIS A 10 -15.73 -9.71 -22.57
N GLY A 11 -15.68 -10.26 -21.36
CA GLY A 11 -15.90 -9.48 -20.13
C GLY A 11 -14.68 -8.65 -19.74
N TYR A 12 -13.48 -9.21 -19.89
CA TYR A 12 -12.23 -8.56 -19.49
C TYR A 12 -11.25 -8.27 -20.64
N GLY A 13 -11.49 -8.81 -21.84
CA GLY A 13 -10.68 -8.50 -23.02
C GLY A 13 -9.38 -9.31 -23.12
N PHE A 14 -9.21 -10.37 -22.33
CA PHE A 14 -7.96 -11.14 -22.34
C PHE A 14 -7.98 -12.22 -23.43
N PRO A 15 -6.90 -12.36 -24.22
CA PRO A 15 -6.86 -13.31 -25.34
C PRO A 15 -6.81 -14.77 -24.85
N VAL A 16 -7.82 -15.57 -25.20
CA VAL A 16 -7.94 -16.97 -24.72
C VAL A 16 -7.28 -18.00 -25.64
N ASN A 17 -6.71 -17.56 -26.76
CA ASN A 17 -5.95 -18.41 -27.69
C ASN A 17 -4.48 -18.58 -27.28
N SER A 18 -4.00 -17.85 -26.26
CA SER A 18 -2.62 -17.92 -25.78
C SER A 18 -2.57 -17.63 -24.28
N VAL A 19 -2.15 -18.63 -23.50
CA VAL A 19 -1.96 -18.49 -22.04
C VAL A 19 -1.00 -17.34 -21.72
N LEU A 20 0.11 -17.25 -22.47
CA LEU A 20 1.13 -16.24 -22.24
C LEU A 20 0.57 -14.82 -22.48
N ALA A 21 -0.17 -14.64 -23.57
CA ALA A 21 -0.75 -13.35 -23.89
C ALA A 21 -1.81 -12.95 -22.86
N ALA A 22 -2.70 -13.88 -22.46
CA ALA A 22 -3.72 -13.63 -21.44
C ALA A 22 -3.12 -13.11 -20.13
N VAL A 23 -2.06 -13.78 -19.66
CA VAL A 23 -1.41 -13.43 -18.39
C VAL A 23 -0.60 -12.14 -18.51
N GLN A 24 0.03 -11.87 -19.66
CA GLN A 24 0.74 -10.61 -19.91
C GLN A 24 -0.21 -9.41 -19.91
N ASP A 25 -1.28 -9.47 -20.68
CA ASP A 25 -2.28 -8.39 -20.79
C ASP A 25 -2.94 -8.13 -19.43
N TYR A 26 -3.31 -9.20 -18.71
CA TYR A 26 -3.82 -9.07 -17.35
C TYR A 26 -2.85 -8.34 -16.42
N ASN A 27 -1.56 -8.73 -16.43
CA ASN A 27 -0.56 -8.13 -15.55
C ASN A 27 -0.29 -6.65 -15.90
N GLU A 28 -0.34 -6.28 -17.18
CA GLU A 28 -0.20 -4.89 -17.63
C GLU A 28 -1.37 -4.04 -17.11
N ILE A 29 -2.60 -4.46 -17.37
CA ILE A 29 -3.81 -3.77 -16.92
C ILE A 29 -3.88 -3.68 -15.39
N ALA A 30 -3.50 -4.75 -14.68
CA ALA A 30 -3.45 -4.78 -13.22
C ALA A 30 -2.37 -3.82 -12.66
N ARG A 31 -1.23 -3.66 -13.34
CA ARG A 31 -0.18 -2.69 -12.97
C ARG A 31 -0.62 -1.25 -13.17
N GLU A 32 -1.43 -0.97 -14.19
CA GLU A 32 -2.01 0.34 -14.44
C GLU A 32 -3.10 0.73 -13.42
N GLY A 33 -3.49 -0.21 -12.55
CA GLY A 33 -4.41 0.05 -11.43
C GLY A 33 -5.88 -0.08 -11.81
N ALA A 34 -6.22 -0.64 -12.97
CA ALA A 34 -7.61 -0.79 -13.42
C ALA A 34 -8.47 -1.64 -12.46
N TYR A 35 -7.84 -2.51 -11.66
CA TYR A 35 -8.51 -3.43 -10.73
C TYR A 35 -8.05 -3.31 -9.27
N GLN A 36 -7.28 -2.27 -8.92
CA GLN A 36 -6.49 -2.20 -7.68
C GLN A 36 -7.29 -2.36 -6.37
N TYR A 37 -8.62 -2.30 -6.39
CA TYR A 37 -9.48 -2.49 -5.20
C TYR A 37 -10.61 -3.49 -5.42
N ASN A 38 -10.52 -4.37 -6.43
CA ASN A 38 -11.66 -5.20 -6.81
C ASN A 38 -11.35 -6.62 -7.31
N TYR A 39 -10.19 -7.16 -6.95
CA TYR A 39 -9.77 -8.49 -7.41
C TYR A 39 -10.74 -9.59 -6.96
N GLY A 40 -11.35 -9.49 -5.78
CA GLY A 40 -12.40 -10.41 -5.33
C GLY A 40 -13.62 -10.44 -6.24
N ASN A 41 -14.06 -9.28 -6.78
CA ASN A 41 -15.13 -9.30 -7.78
C ASN A 41 -14.66 -9.83 -9.12
N VAL A 42 -13.40 -9.62 -9.50
CA VAL A 42 -12.85 -10.25 -10.72
C VAL A 42 -12.87 -11.78 -10.60
N LEU A 43 -12.42 -12.33 -9.46
CA LEU A 43 -12.49 -13.77 -9.17
C LEU A 43 -13.92 -14.30 -9.27
N ARG A 44 -14.84 -13.66 -8.54
CA ARG A 44 -16.27 -14.05 -8.51
C ARG A 44 -16.92 -13.98 -9.89
N ASN A 45 -16.61 -12.94 -10.67
CA ASN A 45 -17.17 -12.77 -12.01
C ASN A 45 -16.64 -13.84 -12.97
N ILE A 46 -15.33 -14.09 -12.98
CA ILE A 46 -14.72 -15.08 -13.87
C ILE A 46 -15.25 -16.48 -13.54
N LEU A 47 -15.24 -16.86 -12.27
CA LEU A 47 -15.54 -18.24 -11.86
C LEU A 47 -17.05 -18.49 -11.68
N GLY A 48 -17.85 -17.44 -11.50
CA GLY A 48 -19.30 -17.56 -11.27
C GLY A 48 -19.66 -18.25 -9.94
N ILE A 49 -18.72 -18.32 -9.00
CA ILE A 49 -18.89 -18.89 -7.66
C ILE A 49 -18.44 -17.88 -6.60
N ASP A 50 -18.89 -18.09 -5.37
CA ASP A 50 -18.39 -17.28 -4.25
C ASP A 50 -16.94 -17.66 -3.93
N CYS A 51 -16.06 -16.66 -3.91
CA CYS A 51 -14.62 -16.81 -3.78
C CYS A 51 -14.12 -15.82 -2.73
N GLN A 52 -13.13 -16.26 -1.96
CA GLN A 52 -12.39 -15.40 -1.06
C GLN A 52 -11.09 -14.95 -1.74
N GLU A 53 -10.83 -13.66 -1.73
CA GLU A 53 -9.54 -13.12 -2.16
C GLU A 53 -8.50 -13.27 -1.04
N LEU A 54 -7.22 -13.36 -1.43
CA LEU A 54 -6.12 -13.30 -0.47
C LEU A 54 -6.05 -11.91 0.19
N GLU A 55 -5.57 -11.86 1.44
CA GLU A 55 -5.67 -10.67 2.32
C GLU A 55 -4.99 -9.39 1.82
N ASN A 56 -4.03 -9.51 0.90
CA ASN A 56 -3.28 -8.38 0.35
C ASN A 56 -3.63 -8.22 -1.13
N ASP A 57 -3.90 -6.99 -1.58
CA ASP A 57 -4.25 -6.68 -2.98
C ASP A 57 -3.23 -7.24 -3.98
N GLU A 58 -1.93 -7.20 -3.67
CA GLU A 58 -0.90 -7.78 -4.54
C GLU A 58 -1.00 -9.31 -4.59
N HIS A 59 -1.37 -9.96 -3.49
CA HIS A 59 -1.58 -11.40 -3.44
C HIS A 59 -2.86 -11.80 -4.18
N ALA A 60 -3.95 -11.05 -3.99
CA ALA A 60 -5.22 -11.25 -4.70
C ALA A 60 -5.04 -11.08 -6.22
N ARG A 61 -4.21 -10.12 -6.66
CA ARG A 61 -3.82 -9.99 -8.07
C ARG A 61 -3.17 -11.27 -8.62
N ILE A 62 -2.23 -11.86 -7.88
CA ILE A 62 -1.59 -13.10 -8.31
C ILE A 62 -2.59 -14.26 -8.40
N GLN A 63 -3.52 -14.34 -7.44
CA GLN A 63 -4.59 -15.34 -7.44
C GLN A 63 -5.45 -15.26 -8.71
N VAL A 64 -5.87 -14.06 -9.12
CA VAL A 64 -6.60 -13.84 -10.38
C VAL A 64 -5.76 -14.25 -11.59
N GLY A 65 -4.47 -13.89 -11.60
CA GLY A 65 -3.55 -14.27 -12.68
C GLY A 65 -3.50 -15.80 -12.88
N TYR A 66 -3.42 -16.57 -11.79
CA TYR A 66 -3.45 -18.04 -11.87
C TYR A 66 -4.81 -18.60 -12.28
N VAL A 67 -5.93 -17.97 -11.89
CA VAL A 67 -7.25 -18.36 -12.39
C VAL A 67 -7.32 -18.23 -13.91
N ILE A 68 -6.88 -17.09 -14.46
CA ILE A 68 -6.83 -16.86 -15.91
C ILE A 68 -5.91 -17.89 -16.57
N GLN A 69 -4.71 -18.10 -16.03
CA GLN A 69 -3.74 -19.06 -16.56
C GLN A 69 -4.32 -20.47 -16.66
N LEU A 70 -4.92 -20.97 -15.58
CA LEU A 70 -5.48 -22.33 -15.53
C LEU A 70 -6.69 -22.48 -16.45
N ALA A 71 -7.61 -21.50 -16.43
CA ALA A 71 -8.81 -21.52 -17.28
C ALA A 71 -8.44 -21.51 -18.78
N VAL A 72 -7.53 -20.64 -19.19
CA VAL A 72 -7.09 -20.54 -20.59
C VAL A 72 -6.30 -21.79 -21.02
N THR A 73 -5.49 -22.36 -20.12
CA THR A 73 -4.78 -23.62 -20.37
C THR A 73 -5.75 -24.76 -20.65
N ALA A 74 -6.74 -24.96 -19.78
CA ALA A 74 -7.77 -25.97 -19.95
C ALA A 74 -8.59 -25.74 -21.24
N HIS A 75 -8.93 -24.50 -21.55
CA HIS A 75 -9.64 -24.15 -22.79
C HIS A 75 -8.86 -24.55 -24.05
N ILE A 76 -7.57 -24.18 -24.11
CA ILE A 76 -6.71 -24.53 -25.25
C ILE A 76 -6.53 -26.05 -25.38
N ALA A 77 -6.50 -26.77 -24.25
CA ALA A 77 -6.47 -28.23 -24.22
C ALA A 77 -7.81 -28.89 -24.58
N GLY A 78 -8.90 -28.12 -24.73
CA GLY A 78 -10.25 -28.64 -24.95
C GLY A 78 -10.85 -29.33 -23.73
N GLU A 79 -10.34 -29.03 -22.54
CA GLU A 79 -10.75 -29.63 -21.28
C GLU A 79 -11.92 -28.87 -20.66
N LYS A 80 -12.72 -29.58 -19.86
CA LYS A 80 -13.80 -28.97 -19.09
C LYS A 80 -13.20 -28.20 -17.91
N ILE A 81 -13.56 -26.93 -17.78
CA ILE A 81 -13.16 -26.09 -16.66
C ILE A 81 -14.12 -26.32 -15.50
N ASP A 82 -13.58 -26.76 -14.35
CA ASP A 82 -14.30 -26.80 -13.08
C ASP A 82 -13.95 -25.53 -12.27
N PRO A 83 -14.90 -24.60 -12.08
CA PRO A 83 -14.63 -23.35 -11.38
C PRO A 83 -14.06 -23.56 -9.96
N THR A 84 -14.52 -24.58 -9.24
CA THR A 84 -14.09 -24.82 -7.86
C THR A 84 -12.67 -25.38 -7.84
N ALA A 85 -12.38 -26.35 -8.71
CA ALA A 85 -11.03 -26.91 -8.81
C ALA A 85 -10.02 -25.85 -9.30
N THR A 86 -10.39 -25.03 -10.28
CA THR A 86 -9.58 -23.91 -10.76
C THR A 86 -9.28 -22.92 -9.65
N TYR A 87 -10.27 -22.53 -8.84
CA TYR A 87 -10.07 -21.64 -7.70
C TYR A 87 -9.09 -22.21 -6.67
N VAL A 88 -9.28 -23.47 -6.27
CA VAL A 88 -8.43 -24.12 -5.25
C VAL A 88 -6.99 -24.21 -5.73
N GLU A 89 -6.78 -24.65 -6.97
CA GLU A 89 -5.43 -24.78 -7.53
C GLU A 89 -4.77 -23.41 -7.73
N ALA A 90 -5.50 -22.41 -8.26
CA ALA A 90 -4.98 -21.06 -8.41
C ALA A 90 -4.56 -20.45 -7.07
N THR A 91 -5.35 -20.68 -6.02
CA THR A 91 -5.05 -20.19 -4.67
C THR A 91 -3.79 -20.87 -4.11
N LYS A 92 -3.65 -22.18 -4.31
CA LYS A 92 -2.46 -22.92 -3.90
C LYS A 92 -1.20 -22.42 -4.61
N LEU A 93 -1.26 -22.22 -5.93
CA LEU A 93 -0.14 -21.69 -6.71
C LEU A 93 0.23 -20.27 -6.31
N ALA A 94 -0.77 -19.41 -6.03
CA ALA A 94 -0.53 -18.07 -5.54
C ALA A 94 0.20 -18.07 -4.20
N LEU A 95 -0.24 -18.89 -3.25
CA LEU A 95 0.39 -19.03 -1.94
C LEU A 95 1.83 -19.56 -2.04
N ASP A 96 2.05 -20.58 -2.86
CA ASP A 96 3.39 -21.13 -3.12
C ASP A 96 4.34 -20.07 -3.70
N LEU A 97 3.87 -19.26 -4.66
CA LEU A 97 4.68 -18.17 -5.21
C LEU A 97 5.02 -17.12 -4.15
N ILE A 98 4.06 -16.76 -3.30
CA ILE A 98 4.25 -15.77 -2.23
C ILE A 98 5.28 -16.28 -1.21
N GLU A 99 5.19 -17.57 -0.85
CA GLU A 99 6.09 -18.20 0.11
C GLU A 99 7.51 -18.38 -0.45
N THR A 100 7.62 -18.80 -1.72
CA THR A 100 8.91 -19.12 -2.35
C THR A 100 9.64 -17.90 -2.90
N MET A 101 8.91 -16.85 -3.28
CA MET A 101 9.46 -15.63 -3.89
C MET A 101 8.99 -14.34 -3.20
N PRO A 102 9.19 -14.19 -1.87
CA PRO A 102 8.70 -13.02 -1.12
C PRO A 102 9.32 -11.70 -1.61
N TRP A 103 10.53 -11.74 -2.20
CA TRP A 103 11.21 -10.54 -2.73
C TRP A 103 10.50 -9.92 -3.94
N VAL A 104 9.66 -10.67 -4.65
CA VAL A 104 8.86 -10.14 -5.77
C VAL A 104 7.84 -9.10 -5.28
N PHE A 105 7.40 -9.25 -4.03
CA PHE A 105 6.41 -8.41 -3.36
C PHE A 105 7.05 -7.39 -2.41
N ALA A 106 8.39 -7.35 -2.34
CA ALA A 106 9.08 -6.39 -1.49
C ALA A 106 8.90 -4.98 -2.05
N VAL A 107 8.29 -4.09 -1.25
CA VAL A 107 8.19 -2.67 -1.59
C VAL A 107 9.62 -2.13 -1.73
N LYS A 108 9.96 -1.63 -2.93
CA LYS A 108 11.25 -1.02 -3.23
C LYS A 108 11.58 -0.03 -2.12
N GLU A 109 12.77 -0.15 -1.50
CA GLU A 109 13.21 0.78 -0.47
C GLU A 109 12.98 2.21 -0.97
N LYS A 110 12.16 2.98 -0.25
CA LYS A 110 11.86 4.36 -0.63
C LYS A 110 13.18 5.11 -0.65
N GLU A 111 13.52 5.74 -1.78
CA GLU A 111 14.70 6.61 -1.86
C GLU A 111 14.71 7.54 -0.65
N VAL A 112 15.77 7.44 0.16
CA VAL A 112 15.99 8.34 1.29
C VAL A 112 16.19 9.72 0.69
N LYS A 113 15.14 10.56 0.72
CA LYS A 113 15.26 11.95 0.30
C LYS A 113 16.28 12.62 1.20
N LEU A 114 17.43 13.02 0.67
CA LEU A 114 18.43 13.77 1.40
C LEU A 114 18.08 15.27 1.36
N ASP A 115 18.49 16.00 2.38
CA ASP A 115 18.50 17.46 2.38
C ASP A 115 19.73 18.01 1.62
N ALA A 116 19.82 19.33 1.50
CA ALA A 116 20.94 20.00 0.82
C ALA A 116 22.30 19.76 1.50
N SER A 117 22.33 19.20 2.70
CA SER A 117 23.51 18.87 3.48
C SER A 117 23.84 17.37 3.45
N GLY A 118 23.11 16.57 2.67
CA GLY A 118 23.33 15.13 2.53
C GLY A 118 22.79 14.30 3.69
N LYS A 119 21.98 14.87 4.59
CA LYS A 119 21.34 14.15 5.69
C LYS A 119 19.93 13.70 5.31
N PRO A 120 19.39 12.60 5.87
CA PRO A 120 18.01 12.19 5.64
C PRO A 120 17.03 13.32 5.94
N LYS A 121 16.22 13.70 4.96
CA LYS A 121 15.19 14.73 5.10
C LYS A 121 14.13 14.22 6.08
N ALA A 122 13.94 14.98 7.16
CA ALA A 122 12.96 14.66 8.19
C ALA A 122 11.56 14.44 7.59
N LYS A 123 10.88 13.38 8.03
CA LYS A 123 9.54 12.98 7.56
C LYS A 123 8.56 14.15 7.73
N LYS A 124 7.70 14.42 6.73
CA LYS A 124 6.67 15.48 6.82
C LYS A 124 5.84 15.26 8.09
N GLY A 125 5.91 16.21 9.03
CA GLY A 125 5.25 16.12 10.34
C GLY A 125 6.15 15.80 11.54
N SER A 126 7.36 15.24 11.35
CA SER A 126 8.26 14.88 12.46
C SER A 126 8.66 16.07 13.31
N LYS A 127 8.86 17.23 12.67
CA LYS A 127 9.16 18.48 13.36
C LYS A 127 7.98 18.97 14.22
N GLY A 128 6.75 18.71 13.79
CA GLY A 128 5.55 19.00 14.58
C GLY A 128 5.37 18.04 15.74
N THR A 129 5.64 16.75 15.54
CA THR A 129 5.63 15.74 16.60
C THR A 129 6.65 16.06 17.68
N ARG A 130 7.91 16.30 17.30
CA ARG A 130 8.97 16.64 18.26
C ARG A 130 8.70 17.94 19.01
N SER A 131 8.21 18.98 18.31
CA SER A 131 7.82 20.22 18.99
C SER A 131 6.64 20.04 19.95
N TYR A 132 5.75 19.08 19.70
CA TYR A 132 4.67 18.77 20.63
C TYR A 132 5.18 18.05 21.88
N GLU A 133 6.03 17.05 21.70
CA GLU A 133 6.67 16.31 22.81
C GLU A 133 7.45 17.27 23.72
N LEU A 134 8.31 18.09 23.13
CA LEU A 134 9.11 19.08 23.84
C LEU A 134 8.23 20.15 24.51
N TYR A 135 7.10 20.52 23.91
CA TYR A 135 6.13 21.42 24.53
C TYR A 135 5.52 20.81 25.80
N CYS A 136 5.07 19.56 25.73
CA CYS A 136 4.46 18.86 26.86
C CYS A 136 5.45 18.67 28.02
N GLU A 137 6.70 18.31 27.70
CA GLU A 137 7.79 18.17 28.68
C GLU A 137 8.03 19.49 29.43
N LEU A 138 8.29 20.57 28.69
CA LEU A 138 8.60 21.88 29.26
C LEU A 138 7.40 22.49 30.03
N VAL A 139 6.17 22.25 29.58
CA VAL A 139 4.97 22.66 30.34
C VAL A 139 4.84 21.87 31.64
N GLY A 140 5.15 20.57 31.62
CA GLY A 140 5.21 19.74 32.84
C GLY A 140 6.28 20.20 33.84
N GLU A 141 7.38 20.75 33.33
CA GLU A 141 8.46 21.37 34.13
C GLU A 141 8.16 22.80 34.59
N GLY A 142 7.05 23.40 34.14
CA GLY A 142 6.68 24.77 34.50
C GLY A 142 7.43 25.85 33.71
N ALA A 143 8.02 25.52 32.56
CA ALA A 143 8.74 26.45 31.72
C ALA A 143 7.84 27.60 31.23
N THR A 144 8.44 28.78 31.15
CA THR A 144 7.79 29.97 30.61
C THR A 144 7.67 29.91 29.09
N ARG A 145 6.76 30.72 28.54
CA ARG A 145 6.63 30.90 27.09
C ARG A 145 7.96 31.23 26.40
N LYS A 146 8.81 32.03 27.06
CA LYS A 146 10.08 32.46 26.49
C LYS A 146 11.03 31.26 26.35
N GLU A 147 11.15 30.45 27.40
CA GLU A 147 11.99 29.26 27.44
C GLU A 147 11.55 28.22 26.40
N ILE A 148 10.24 27.99 26.25
CA ILE A 148 9.71 27.07 25.24
C ILE A 148 10.01 27.55 23.80
N ILE A 149 9.94 28.86 23.54
CA ILE A 149 10.26 29.43 22.22
C ILE A 149 11.77 29.35 21.94
N GLU A 150 12.62 29.51 22.97
CA GLU A 150 14.06 29.34 22.87
C GLU A 150 14.44 27.87 22.64
N ALA A 151 13.79 26.94 23.33
CA ALA A 151 13.92 25.49 23.14
C ALA A 151 13.66 25.07 21.68
N PHE A 152 12.61 25.60 21.06
CA PHE A 152 12.28 25.34 19.66
C PHE A 152 13.33 25.86 18.66
N GLN A 153 14.18 26.79 19.08
CA GLN A 153 15.27 27.33 18.27
C GLN A 153 16.60 26.63 18.52
N SER A 154 16.69 25.75 19.51
CA SER A 154 17.90 25.01 19.85
C SER A 154 18.00 23.72 19.04
N GLU A 155 19.14 23.52 18.35
CA GLU A 155 19.46 22.24 17.70
C GLU A 155 19.56 21.09 18.70
N GLU A 156 20.09 21.37 19.90
CA GLU A 156 20.28 20.38 20.96
C GLU A 156 18.93 19.84 21.45
N GLN A 157 17.96 20.72 21.70
CA GLN A 157 16.66 20.28 22.23
C GLN A 157 15.72 19.73 21.15
N MET A 158 15.80 20.27 19.93
CA MET A 158 15.00 19.75 18.82
C MET A 158 15.55 18.44 18.25
N GLU A 159 16.82 18.13 18.46
CA GLU A 159 17.52 16.95 17.88
C GLU A 159 17.32 16.84 16.35
N MET A 160 17.06 17.98 15.71
CA MET A 160 16.82 18.15 14.28
C MET A 160 16.98 19.63 13.93
N THR A 161 16.78 19.99 12.65
CA THR A 161 16.80 21.38 12.22
C THR A 161 15.81 22.21 13.05
N PRO A 162 16.26 23.24 13.80
CA PRO A 162 15.42 23.98 14.73
C PRO A 162 14.47 24.91 14.00
N HIS A 163 13.50 25.47 14.69
CA HIS A 163 12.64 26.50 14.12
C HIS A 163 13.38 27.83 13.99
N THR A 164 13.08 28.57 12.92
CA THR A 164 13.47 29.99 12.85
C THR A 164 12.72 30.79 13.91
N LYS A 165 13.17 32.00 14.25
CA LYS A 165 12.49 32.89 15.21
C LYS A 165 10.98 33.05 14.94
N SER A 166 10.61 33.26 13.67
CA SER A 166 9.20 33.37 13.24
C SER A 166 8.48 32.01 13.29
N GLY A 167 9.17 30.93 12.94
CA GLY A 167 8.65 29.56 13.01
C GLY A 167 8.35 29.13 14.44
N ALA A 168 9.24 29.39 15.39
CA ALA A 168 9.13 28.97 16.78
C ALA A 168 7.90 29.57 17.47
N THR A 169 7.64 30.85 17.22
CA THR A 169 6.44 31.52 17.74
C THR A 169 5.15 30.91 17.18
N THR A 170 5.13 30.62 15.87
CA THR A 170 3.97 29.96 15.23
C THR A 170 3.74 28.57 15.81
N TYR A 171 4.80 27.78 15.96
CA TYR A 171 4.70 26.43 16.50
C TYR A 171 4.28 26.44 17.97
N PHE A 172 4.74 27.39 18.79
CA PHE A 172 4.28 27.54 20.17
C PHE A 172 2.75 27.64 20.27
N TYR A 173 2.12 28.50 19.48
CA TYR A 173 0.67 28.66 19.52
C TYR A 173 -0.07 27.42 19.00
N ASN A 174 0.46 26.75 17.98
CA ASN A 174 -0.10 25.51 17.48
C ASN A 174 -0.03 24.38 18.52
N MET A 175 1.11 24.24 19.23
CA MET A 175 1.29 23.23 20.26
C MET A 175 0.43 23.52 21.49
N LYS A 176 0.37 24.78 21.94
CA LYS A 176 -0.53 25.20 23.02
C LYS A 176 -1.98 24.86 22.72
N LYS A 177 -2.47 25.22 21.52
CA LYS A 177 -3.85 24.92 21.10
C LYS A 177 -4.12 23.42 21.07
N LYS A 178 -3.14 22.62 20.63
CA LYS A 178 -3.25 21.16 20.60
C LYS A 178 -3.29 20.57 22.02
N PHE A 179 -2.39 21.02 22.89
CA PHE A 179 -2.35 20.58 24.29
C PHE A 179 -3.66 20.88 25.05
N GLU A 180 -4.23 22.08 24.84
CA GLU A 180 -5.52 22.47 25.41
C GLU A 180 -6.70 21.66 24.85
N ALA A 181 -6.59 21.13 23.63
CA ALA A 181 -7.59 20.26 23.03
C ALA A 181 -7.49 18.82 23.55
N ASP A 182 -6.27 18.31 23.73
CA ASP A 182 -6.01 16.95 24.25
C ASP A 182 -6.27 16.84 25.76
N SER A 183 -6.27 17.97 26.49
CA SER A 183 -6.53 18.03 27.94
C SER A 183 -8.03 18.18 28.31
N LYS A 184 -8.93 18.11 27.33
CA LYS A 184 -10.39 18.21 27.51
C LYS A 184 -11.06 16.86 27.25
#